data_AF-A0A7C5G2S0-F1
#
_entry.id   AF-A0A7C5G2S0-F1
#
_cell.length_a   1.000
_cell.length_b   1.000
_cell.length_c   1.000
_cell.angle_alpha   90.00
_cell.angle_beta   90.00
_cell.angle_gamma   90.00
#
_symmetry.space_group_name_H-M   'P 1'
#
loop_
_entity.id
_entity.type
_entity.pdbx_description
1 polymer ?
#
loop_
_entity_poly.entity_id
_entity_poly.type
_entity_poly.pdbx_seq_one_letter_code
_entity_poly.pdbx_strand_id
1 'polypeptide(L)' 'RVSTTQPGVQFYSGNFLDAVAGKVGSVYGRNGGFCLETQHYPDSPNHTEFPSAIFGGDRKYKEMAVYAFDW' A
#
# COMPACT_ATOMS: atom_id res chain seq x y z
N ARG A 1 -5.32 8.17 -11.04
CA ARG A 1 -6.05 6.92 -10.70
C ARG A 1 -5.08 5.82 -10.26
N VAL A 2 -5.50 4.94 -9.34
CA VAL A 2 -4.77 3.70 -8.99
C VAL A 2 -5.62 2.47 -9.40
N SER A 3 -4.98 1.42 -9.91
CA SER A 3 -5.62 0.14 -10.24
C SER A 3 -4.70 -1.01 -9.86
N THR A 4 -5.23 -2.10 -9.32
CA THR A 4 -4.42 -3.21 -8.83
C THR A 4 -5.14 -4.55 -8.98
N THR A 5 -4.38 -5.65 -9.00
CA THR A 5 -4.90 -7.02 -8.86
C THR A 5 -5.06 -7.44 -7.40
N GLN A 6 -4.49 -6.69 -6.46
CA GLN A 6 -4.59 -6.95 -5.03
C GLN A 6 -6.01 -6.70 -4.50
N PRO A 7 -6.48 -7.46 -3.50
CA PRO A 7 -7.84 -7.33 -3.00
C PRO A 7 -8.07 -6.10 -2.11
N GLY A 8 -7.00 -5.49 -1.57
CA GLY A 8 -7.08 -4.35 -0.66
C GLY A 8 -6.08 -3.24 -0.96
N VAL A 9 -6.35 -2.05 -0.40
CA VAL A 9 -5.43 -0.92 -0.37
C VAL A 9 -5.41 -0.34 1.04
N GLN A 10 -4.23 -0.31 1.67
CA GLN A 10 -4.04 0.43 2.91
C GLN A 10 -3.79 1.91 2.57
N PHE A 11 -4.64 2.77 3.12
CA PHE A 11 -4.43 4.22 3.06
C PHE A 11 -3.75 4.68 4.36
N TYR A 12 -2.60 5.33 4.21
CA TYR A 12 -1.94 6.01 5.32
C TYR A 12 -1.74 7.47 4.94
N SER A 13 -2.36 8.38 5.69
CA SER A 13 -2.34 9.81 5.41
C SER A 13 -1.13 10.54 6.03
N GLY A 14 -0.05 9.85 6.40
CA GLY A 14 1.12 10.54 6.97
C GLY A 14 0.90 11.11 8.37
N ASN A 15 0.02 10.49 9.17
CA ASN A 15 -0.46 11.04 10.45
C ASN A 15 0.61 11.19 11.54
N PHE A 16 1.69 10.41 11.46
CA PHE A 16 2.76 10.37 12.46
C PHE A 16 4.06 11.01 11.97
N LEU A 17 4.03 11.72 10.83
CA LEU A 17 5.19 12.51 10.40
C LEU A 17 5.34 13.71 11.33
N ASP A 18 6.52 13.87 11.91
CA ASP A 18 6.86 14.97 12.82
C ASP A 18 8.21 15.57 12.44
N ALA A 19 8.16 16.72 11.77
CA ALA A 19 9.32 17.49 11.31
C ALA A 19 10.42 16.65 10.63
N VAL A 20 10.03 15.69 9.77
CA VAL A 20 10.98 14.78 9.12
C VAL A 20 11.69 15.51 7.98
N ALA A 21 13.02 15.45 7.92
CA ALA A 21 13.77 16.00 6.80
C ALA A 21 13.37 15.33 5.48
N GLY A 22 12.96 16.15 4.51
CA GLY A 22 12.44 15.74 3.20
C GLY A 22 13.39 16.05 2.04
N LYS A 23 12.91 15.79 0.82
CA LYS A 23 13.68 16.05 -0.40
C LYS A 23 13.72 17.55 -0.70
N VAL A 24 14.78 18.00 -1.38
CA VAL A 24 14.92 19.39 -1.85
C VAL A 24 14.80 20.41 -0.70
N GLY A 25 15.35 20.09 0.47
CA GLY A 25 15.30 20.96 1.65
C GLY A 25 13.93 21.07 2.32
N SER A 26 12.95 20.23 1.92
CA SER A 26 11.63 20.21 2.54
C SER A 26 11.68 19.64 3.96
N VAL A 27 10.66 19.97 4.76
CA VAL A 27 10.39 19.31 6.05
C VAL A 27 8.97 18.74 5.99
N TYR A 28 8.83 17.42 6.09
CA TYR A 28 7.55 16.73 6.04
C TYR A 28 6.92 16.70 7.44
N GLY A 29 5.83 17.44 7.60
CA GLY A 29 5.00 17.39 8.80
C GLY A 29 3.84 16.39 8.66
N ARG A 30 3.01 16.34 9.71
CA ARG A 30 1.78 15.55 9.75
C ARG A 30 0.94 15.83 8.50
N ASN A 31 0.49 14.77 7.85
CA ASN A 31 -0.27 14.83 6.58
C ASN A 31 0.48 15.44 5.39
N GLY A 32 1.81 15.57 5.44
CA GLY A 32 2.65 16.07 4.34
C GLY A 32 2.75 15.13 3.13
N GLY A 33 2.09 13.97 3.18
CA GLY A 33 2.01 12.99 2.10
C GLY A 33 1.07 11.86 2.48
N PHE A 34 0.77 10.99 1.53
CA PHE A 34 -0.03 9.79 1.75
C PHE A 34 0.54 8.58 1.02
N CYS A 35 0.20 7.39 1.50
CA CYS A 35 0.46 6.12 0.86
C CYS A 35 -0.85 5.47 0.41
N LEU A 36 -0.78 4.77 -0.74
CA LEU A 36 -1.79 3.84 -1.21
C LEU A 36 -1.11 2.48 -1.38
N GLU A 37 -1.15 1.63 -0.38
CA GLU A 37 -0.38 0.38 -0.37
C GLU A 37 -1.30 -0.76 -0.80
N THR A 38 -1.21 -1.18 -2.07
CA THR A 38 -2.02 -2.26 -2.63
C THR A 38 -1.53 -3.61 -2.11
N GLN A 39 -2.38 -4.37 -1.42
CA GLN A 39 -1.98 -5.60 -0.72
C GLN A 39 -3.15 -6.55 -0.45
N HIS A 40 -2.82 -7.75 0.03
CA HIS A 40 -3.78 -8.59 0.75
C HIS A 40 -4.14 -7.95 2.09
N TYR A 41 -5.21 -8.40 2.71
CA TYR A 41 -5.66 -7.79 3.95
C TYR A 41 -4.61 -8.00 5.06
N PRO A 42 -4.34 -6.99 5.90
CA PRO A 42 -3.54 -7.20 7.11
C PRO A 42 -4.07 -8.38 7.91
N ASP A 43 -3.17 -9.17 8.47
CA ASP A 43 -3.48 -10.35 9.27
C ASP A 43 -4.11 -11.55 8.51
N SER A 44 -4.08 -11.53 7.16
CA SER A 44 -4.57 -12.66 6.34
C SER A 44 -4.08 -14.07 6.76
N PRO A 45 -2.84 -14.29 7.22
CA PRO A 45 -2.43 -15.62 7.69
C PRO A 45 -3.24 -16.17 8.87
N ASN A 46 -3.85 -15.31 9.68
CA ASN A 46 -4.64 -15.69 10.86
C ASN A 46 -6.16 -15.71 10.59
N HIS A 47 -6.60 -15.28 9.41
CA HIS A 47 -7.99 -15.11 9.04
C HIS A 47 -8.32 -15.92 7.78
N THR A 48 -8.84 -17.15 7.96
CA THR A 48 -9.12 -18.09 6.86
C THR A 48 -10.22 -17.62 5.90
N GLU A 49 -11.03 -16.67 6.33
CA GLU A 49 -12.09 -16.02 5.55
C GLU A 49 -11.56 -14.92 4.60
N PHE A 50 -10.31 -14.47 4.78
CA PHE A 50 -9.68 -13.50 3.90
C PHE A 50 -9.07 -14.18 2.66
N PRO A 51 -8.84 -13.42 1.58
CA PRO A 51 -8.03 -13.92 0.46
C PRO A 51 -6.69 -14.46 0.97
N SER A 52 -6.37 -15.72 0.65
CA SER A 52 -5.16 -16.36 1.15
C SER A 52 -3.90 -15.74 0.54
N ALA A 53 -3.08 -15.13 1.40
CA ALA A 53 -1.78 -14.56 1.05
C ALA A 53 -0.61 -15.57 1.05
N ILE A 54 -0.89 -16.88 1.07
CA ILE A 54 0.13 -17.94 1.06
C ILE A 54 0.31 -18.46 -0.37
N PHE A 55 1.52 -18.36 -0.90
CA PHE A 55 1.88 -18.77 -2.26
C PHE A 55 2.96 -19.86 -2.23
N GLY A 56 3.03 -20.67 -3.28
CA GLY A 56 3.94 -21.82 -3.36
C GLY A 56 3.33 -22.98 -4.14
N GLY A 57 4.18 -23.93 -4.57
CA GLY A 57 3.76 -25.07 -5.40
C GLY A 57 3.06 -24.59 -6.68
N ASP A 58 1.79 -24.94 -6.81
CA ASP A 58 0.93 -24.61 -7.94
C ASP A 58 0.35 -23.18 -7.88
N ARG A 59 0.39 -22.51 -6.71
CA ARG A 59 -0.06 -21.12 -6.56
C ARG A 59 1.11 -20.16 -6.76
N LYS A 60 1.33 -19.71 -7.98
CA LYS A 60 2.35 -18.70 -8.30
C LYS A 60 1.90 -17.32 -7.81
N TYR A 61 2.85 -16.57 -7.25
CA TYR A 61 2.63 -15.17 -6.87
C TYR A 61 2.80 -14.27 -8.11
N LYS A 62 1.76 -13.52 -8.48
CA LYS A 62 1.82 -12.52 -9.56
C LYS A 62 0.78 -11.45 -9.32
N GLU A 63 1.24 -10.22 -9.08
CA GLU A 63 0.39 -9.10 -8.71
C GLU A 63 0.87 -7.83 -9.41
N MET A 64 -0.04 -6.88 -9.65
CA MET A 64 0.22 -5.64 -10.36
C MET A 64 -0.46 -4.47 -9.67
N ALA A 65 0.21 -3.31 -9.68
CA ALA A 65 -0.37 -2.02 -9.35
C ALA A 65 0.03 -1.00 -10.43
N VAL A 66 -0.93 -0.21 -10.89
CA VAL A 66 -0.76 0.82 -11.92
C VAL A 66 -1.21 2.16 -11.36
N TYR A 67 -0.30 3.12 -11.40
CA TYR A 67 -0.56 4.52 -11.06
C TYR A 67 -0.62 5.31 -12.37
N ALA A 68 -1.83 5.73 -12.74
CA ALA A 68 -2.08 6.53 -13.93
C ALA A 68 -2.30 7.99 -13.52
N PHE A 69 -1.58 8.90 -14.17
CA PHE A 69 -1.67 10.34 -13.94
C PHE A 69 -2.23 10.99 -15.20
N ASP A 70 -3.24 11.83 -14.99
CA ASP A 70 -3.94 12.64 -15.98
C ASP A 70 -3.92 14.11 -15.54
N TRP A 71 -4.13 15.00 -16.52
CA TRP A 71 -4.11 16.46 -16.36
C TRP A 71 -5.51 17.01 -16.12
#